data_AF-A0A5J4Z907-F1
#
_entry.id   AF-A0A5J4Z907-F1
#
_cell.length_a   1.000
_cell.length_b   1.000
_cell.length_c   1.000
_cell.angle_alpha   90.00
_cell.angle_beta   90.00
_cell.angle_gamma   90.00
#
_symmetry.space_group_name_H-M   'P 1'
#
loop_
_entity.id
_entity.type
_entity.pdbx_description
1 polymer ?
#
loop_
_entity_poly.entity_id
_entity_poly.type
_entity_poly.pdbx_seq_one_letter_code
_entity_poly.pdbx_strand_id
1 'polypeptide(L)'
;MASAALELLRTSIAVAQRINPITPHHHVVWCVLSAKNKDGLPELSAEDRLSFFHAVRDTQEKITTETGITDFNINWEEGCGKPVPGGLDSWTRYVHVVPRMVGDLEGDAVHELLDRWTWSGGMIVQPEAEPWPCDAKRKDRTPEIMAAEAAQFRQMLSSAGIPKNMAACADGFKFSHIPIASGLTFFVSEFGSTVAFVNLRPFRRGHVLLSPRRCVARLRDLTRVEYEDLIDSAGRLGDALRLVEFPRGFEFSVQDGPLASQSIPHVHIHMIPRI
;
A
#
# COMPACT_ATOMS: atom_id res chain seq x y z
N MET A 1 -14.84 -1.99 44.91
CA MET A 1 -15.17 -2.16 43.47
C MET A 1 -14.47 -1.04 42.73
N ALA A 2 -13.20 -1.23 42.38
CA ALA A 2 -12.38 -0.24 41.71
C ALA A 2 -12.60 -0.34 40.19
N SER A 3 -12.90 0.80 39.58
CA SER A 3 -12.99 1.02 38.14
C SER A 3 -11.73 0.50 37.44
N ALA A 4 -11.87 -0.56 36.64
CA ALA A 4 -10.86 -0.95 35.67
C ALA A 4 -10.84 0.13 34.58
N ALA A 5 -9.93 1.10 34.72
CA ALA A 5 -9.63 2.03 33.66
C ALA A 5 -9.14 1.21 32.45
N LEU A 6 -9.90 1.28 31.35
CA LEU A 6 -9.45 0.88 30.03
C LEU A 6 -8.19 1.73 29.74
N GLU A 7 -6.99 1.19 29.97
CA GLU A 7 -5.77 1.84 29.50
C GLU A 7 -5.83 1.80 27.96
N LEU A 8 -6.23 2.93 27.37
CA LEU A 8 -6.21 3.16 25.93
C LEU A 8 -4.83 2.78 25.40
N LEU A 9 -4.79 1.84 24.44
CA LEU A 9 -3.61 1.60 23.62
C LEU A 9 -3.14 2.97 23.10
N ARG A 10 -1.94 3.40 23.49
CA ARG A 10 -1.36 4.63 22.94
C ARG A 10 -0.68 4.27 21.63
N THR A 11 -1.25 4.70 20.51
CA THR A 11 -0.57 4.71 19.22
C THR A 11 0.45 5.85 19.25
N SER A 12 1.73 5.55 19.01
CA SER A 12 2.74 6.58 18.79
C SER A 12 3.32 6.43 17.38
N ILE A 13 3.22 7.50 16.60
CA ILE A 13 3.84 7.59 15.29
C ILE A 13 5.23 8.19 15.47
N ALA A 14 6.25 7.49 14.98
CA ALA A 14 7.63 7.93 15.02
C ALA A 14 8.19 7.92 13.60
N VAL A 15 8.80 9.03 13.18
CA VAL A 15 9.55 9.08 11.91
C VAL A 15 11.01 8.84 12.25
N ALA A 16 11.58 7.73 11.79
CA ALA A 16 13.02 7.54 11.90
C ALA A 16 13.68 7.96 10.59
N GLN A 17 14.58 8.92 10.71
CA GLN A 17 15.40 9.38 9.60
C GLN A 17 16.63 8.47 9.49
N ARG A 18 16.91 7.94 8.29
CA ARG A 18 18.13 7.21 7.92
C ARG A 18 18.39 5.89 8.68
N ILE A 19 17.53 4.88 8.48
CA ILE A 19 17.85 3.52 8.96
C ILE A 19 18.44 2.64 7.82
N ASN A 20 18.42 3.08 6.55
CA ASN A 20 18.73 2.19 5.43
C ASN A 20 19.63 2.82 4.33
N PRO A 21 20.65 2.10 3.83
CA PRO A 21 21.56 2.52 2.76
C PRO A 21 21.02 2.48 1.30
N ILE A 22 19.72 2.26 1.01
CA ILE A 22 19.24 2.20 -0.40
C ILE A 22 19.48 3.52 -1.14
N THR A 23 19.10 4.65 -0.54
CA THR A 23 19.48 5.99 -1.02
C THR A 23 19.86 6.89 0.15
N PRO A 24 20.67 7.95 -0.04
CA PRO A 24 21.06 8.89 1.03
C PRO A 24 19.89 9.57 1.76
N HIS A 25 18.69 9.53 1.16
CA HIS A 25 17.47 10.16 1.67
C HIS A 25 16.35 9.15 1.97
N HIS A 26 16.65 7.85 2.12
CA HIS A 26 15.65 6.86 2.50
C HIS A 26 15.14 7.08 3.93
N HIS A 27 13.85 7.32 4.07
CA HIS A 27 13.16 7.49 5.35
C HIS A 27 12.21 6.33 5.63
N VAL A 28 12.02 6.02 6.91
CA VAL A 28 11.02 5.04 7.35
C VAL A 28 10.12 5.68 8.40
N VAL A 29 8.82 5.66 8.12
CA VAL A 29 7.79 6.11 9.06
C VAL A 29 7.27 4.90 9.80
N TRP A 30 7.31 4.94 11.13
CA TRP A 30 6.91 3.86 12.02
C TRP A 30 5.60 4.23 12.72
N CYS A 31 4.71 3.26 12.83
CA CYS A 31 3.57 3.31 13.72
C CYS A 31 3.79 2.24 14.79
N VAL A 32 4.13 2.69 15.99
CA VAL A 32 4.33 1.86 17.17
C VAL A 32 3.01 1.80 17.93
N LEU A 33 2.48 0.59 18.05
CA LEU A 33 1.33 0.32 18.90
C LEU A 33 1.86 -0.14 20.26
N SER A 34 1.63 0.65 21.31
CA SER A 34 1.95 0.24 22.68
C SER A 34 0.98 -0.86 23.11
N ALA A 35 1.23 -2.10 22.70
CA ALA A 35 0.51 -3.27 23.19
C ALA A 35 1.30 -3.92 24.33
N LYS A 36 0.74 -3.94 25.56
CA LYS A 36 1.27 -4.76 26.66
C LYS A 36 1.13 -6.27 26.39
N ASN A 37 0.36 -6.68 25.38
CA ASN A 37 0.17 -8.07 25.00
C ASN A 37 1.06 -8.43 23.81
N LYS A 38 1.87 -9.47 23.99
CA LYS A 38 2.83 -10.00 23.00
C LYS A 38 2.18 -10.81 21.86
N ASP A 39 0.85 -10.97 21.90
CA ASP A 39 0.10 -11.85 21.03
C ASP A 39 -0.51 -11.09 19.84
N GLY A 40 0.30 -10.95 18.78
CA GLY A 40 -0.13 -10.45 17.47
C GLY A 40 -0.13 -8.92 17.30
N LEU A 41 -0.15 -8.47 16.05
CA LEU A 41 -0.35 -7.06 15.71
C LEU A 41 -1.79 -6.65 16.02
N PRO A 42 -2.03 -5.62 16.84
CA PRO A 42 -3.35 -5.04 16.94
C PRO A 42 -3.82 -4.51 15.58
N GLU A 43 -5.12 -4.63 15.33
CA GLU A 43 -5.76 -3.94 14.21
C GLU A 43 -5.61 -2.43 14.40
N LEU A 44 -5.22 -1.73 13.34
CA LEU A 44 -5.06 -0.27 13.37
C LEU A 44 -6.43 0.35 13.12
N SER A 45 -6.91 1.19 14.03
CA SER A 45 -8.16 1.93 13.82
C SER A 45 -8.06 2.78 12.54
N ALA A 46 -9.21 3.13 11.93
CA ALA A 46 -9.21 4.00 10.76
C ALA A 46 -8.53 5.36 11.04
N GLU A 47 -8.76 5.93 12.23
CA GLU A 47 -8.15 7.20 12.65
C GLU A 47 -6.63 7.10 12.81
N ASP A 48 -6.15 6.03 13.45
CA ASP A 48 -4.71 5.77 13.60
C ASP A 48 -4.04 5.53 12.24
N ARG A 49 -4.72 4.82 11.33
CA ARG A 49 -4.28 4.59 9.96
C ARG A 49 -4.12 5.89 9.19
N LEU A 50 -5.14 6.75 9.21
CA LEU A 50 -5.07 8.04 8.54
C LEU A 50 -3.98 8.91 9.14
N SER A 51 -3.87 8.97 10.47
CA SER A 51 -2.81 9.72 11.16
C SER A 51 -1.41 9.23 10.76
N PHE A 52 -1.23 7.90 10.67
CA PHE A 52 0.03 7.29 10.25
C PHE A 52 0.40 7.66 8.80
N PHE A 53 -0.55 7.60 7.88
CA PHE A 53 -0.30 7.96 6.49
C PHE A 53 -0.19 9.46 6.25
N HIS A 54 -0.82 10.31 7.07
CA HIS A 54 -0.52 11.74 7.07
C HIS A 54 0.95 12.00 7.42
N ALA A 55 1.53 11.27 8.39
CA ALA A 55 2.96 11.38 8.67
C ALA A 55 3.86 10.90 7.51
N VAL A 56 3.39 9.94 6.70
CA VAL A 56 4.06 9.53 5.45
C VAL A 56 4.06 10.68 4.45
N ARG A 57 2.90 11.34 4.25
CA ARG A 57 2.77 12.49 3.36
C ARG A 57 3.64 13.67 3.82
N ASP A 58 3.61 13.99 5.12
CA ASP A 58 4.44 15.05 5.70
C ASP A 58 5.94 14.75 5.53
N THR A 59 6.33 13.47 5.62
CA THR A 59 7.72 13.05 5.36
C THR A 59 8.12 13.31 3.91
N GLN A 60 7.24 13.01 2.95
CA GLN A 60 7.45 13.31 1.53
C GLN A 60 7.59 14.82 1.27
N GLU A 61 6.68 15.62 1.83
CA GLU A 61 6.69 17.08 1.73
C GLU A 61 7.95 17.70 2.33
N LYS A 62 8.39 17.20 3.49
CA LYS A 62 9.63 17.61 4.14
C LYS A 62 10.85 17.33 3.27
N ILE A 63 10.99 16.10 2.76
CA ILE A 63 12.11 15.74 1.88
C ILE A 63 12.10 16.62 0.63
N THR A 64 10.94 16.82 0.02
CA THR A 64 10.79 17.70 -1.16
C THR A 64 11.28 19.11 -0.86
N THR A 65 10.89 19.67 0.29
CA THR A 65 11.28 21.03 0.69
C THR A 65 12.77 21.16 0.99
N GLU A 66 13.36 20.15 1.63
CA GLU A 66 14.78 20.17 2.03
C GLU A 66 15.75 19.85 0.88
N THR A 67 15.32 19.03 -0.08
CA THR A 67 16.22 18.45 -1.10
C THR A 67 15.84 18.81 -2.54
N GLY A 68 14.61 19.24 -2.78
CA GLY A 68 14.04 19.43 -4.13
C GLY A 68 13.61 18.14 -4.83
N ILE A 69 13.77 16.97 -4.20
CA ILE A 69 13.36 15.68 -4.79
C ILE A 69 11.84 15.59 -4.83
N THR A 70 11.28 15.20 -5.98
CA THR A 70 9.82 15.11 -6.20
C THR A 70 9.30 13.72 -6.49
N ASP A 71 10.21 12.74 -6.65
CA ASP A 71 9.89 11.41 -7.13
C ASP A 71 10.16 10.40 -6.03
N PHE A 72 9.21 9.51 -5.75
CA PHE A 72 9.28 8.62 -4.58
C PHE A 72 8.73 7.24 -4.87
N ASN A 73 9.41 6.21 -4.36
CA ASN A 73 8.78 4.92 -4.13
C ASN A 73 8.30 4.87 -2.67
N ILE A 74 7.02 4.59 -2.47
CA ILE A 74 6.40 4.45 -1.15
C ILE A 74 5.88 3.03 -1.01
N ASN A 75 6.39 2.27 -0.04
CA ASN A 75 6.10 0.84 0.09
C ASN A 75 5.77 0.46 1.54
N TRP A 76 4.75 -0.39 1.72
CA TRP A 76 4.40 -0.97 3.02
C TRP A 76 3.75 -2.34 2.85
N GLU A 77 3.84 -3.18 3.88
CA GLU A 77 3.18 -4.49 3.90
C GLU A 77 1.95 -4.45 4.84
N GLU A 78 0.87 -5.09 4.42
CA GLU A 78 -0.25 -5.39 5.30
C GLU A 78 0.18 -6.36 6.39
N GLY A 79 -0.20 -6.07 7.65
CA GLY A 79 0.14 -6.96 8.76
C GLY A 79 1.64 -7.06 9.05
N CYS A 80 2.45 -6.11 8.58
CA CYS A 80 3.85 -6.06 8.98
C CYS A 80 3.95 -5.57 10.43
N GLY A 81 4.26 -6.49 11.31
CA GLY A 81 5.13 -6.22 12.44
C GLY A 81 6.23 -7.24 12.36
N LYS A 82 7.40 -6.73 12.05
CA LYS A 82 8.66 -7.43 12.26
C LYS A 82 9.37 -6.60 13.36
N PRO A 83 10.14 -7.23 14.26
CA PRO A 83 10.99 -6.48 15.17
C PRO A 83 11.89 -5.55 14.36
N VAL A 84 12.06 -4.32 14.81
CA VAL A 84 12.77 -3.27 14.07
C VAL A 84 14.20 -3.14 14.61
N PRO A 85 15.22 -2.90 13.76
CA PRO A 85 16.54 -2.52 14.25
C PRO A 85 16.46 -1.28 15.17
N GLY A 86 17.07 -1.36 16.36
CA GLY A 86 17.06 -0.25 17.33
C GLY A 86 16.37 -0.54 18.67
N GLY A 87 16.09 -1.81 19.00
CA GLY A 87 15.62 -2.21 20.34
C GLY A 87 14.12 -1.99 20.58
N LEU A 88 13.32 -1.89 19.51
CA LEU A 88 11.87 -1.89 19.63
C LEU A 88 11.37 -3.33 19.74
N ASP A 89 11.10 -3.77 20.97
CA ASP A 89 10.59 -5.11 21.33
C ASP A 89 9.09 -5.33 20.96
N SER A 90 8.52 -4.48 20.11
CA SER A 90 7.08 -4.43 19.80
C SER A 90 6.79 -4.52 18.30
N TRP A 91 5.69 -5.19 17.95
CA TRP A 91 5.17 -5.22 16.58
C TRP A 91 4.95 -3.80 16.05
N THR A 92 5.66 -3.44 14.97
CA THR A 92 5.63 -2.08 14.43
C THR A 92 5.23 -2.11 12.96
N ARG A 93 4.24 -1.31 12.58
CA ARG A 93 3.90 -1.07 11.17
C ARG A 93 4.84 -0.01 10.62
N TYR A 94 5.29 -0.15 9.39
CA TYR A 94 6.21 0.81 8.79
C TYR A 94 5.93 1.04 7.31
N VAL A 95 6.27 2.24 6.86
CA VAL A 95 6.19 2.66 5.48
C VAL A 95 7.55 3.19 5.08
N HIS A 96 8.09 2.64 4.00
CA HIS A 96 9.28 3.16 3.35
C HIS A 96 8.92 4.36 2.49
N VAL A 97 9.66 5.45 2.64
CA VAL A 97 9.62 6.61 1.75
C VAL A 97 11.00 6.72 1.12
N VAL A 98 11.12 6.31 -0.14
CA VAL A 98 12.39 6.21 -0.87
C VAL A 98 12.42 7.30 -1.95
N PRO A 99 13.13 8.42 -1.74
CA PRO A 99 13.27 9.47 -2.74
C PRO A 99 14.12 8.99 -3.90
N ARG A 100 13.78 9.43 -5.11
CA ARG A 100 14.35 8.98 -6.37
C ARG A 100 15.01 10.12 -7.14
N MET A 101 16.22 9.87 -7.60
CA MET A 101 17.07 10.81 -8.33
C MET A 101 17.50 10.23 -9.68
N VAL A 102 17.96 11.11 -10.57
CA VAL A 102 18.54 10.70 -11.85
C VAL A 102 19.78 9.83 -11.58
N GLY A 103 19.81 8.64 -12.16
CA GLY A 103 20.90 7.67 -11.97
C GLY A 103 20.67 6.68 -10.82
N ASP A 104 19.54 6.77 -10.10
CA ASP A 104 19.13 5.72 -9.15
C ASP A 104 18.75 4.41 -9.86
N LEU A 105 18.71 3.32 -9.09
CA LEU A 105 18.37 1.96 -9.53
C LEU A 105 17.05 1.88 -10.31
N GLU A 106 17.06 1.34 -11.52
CA GLU A 106 15.84 1.22 -12.33
C GLU A 106 14.95 0.04 -11.89
N GLY A 107 13.63 0.22 -12.05
CA GLY A 107 12.65 -0.87 -11.95
C GLY A 107 12.61 -1.59 -10.60
N ASP A 108 12.62 -2.92 -10.66
CA ASP A 108 12.34 -3.81 -9.52
C ASP A 108 13.47 -3.90 -8.49
N ALA A 109 14.68 -3.39 -8.81
CA ALA A 109 15.83 -3.48 -7.92
C ALA A 109 15.61 -2.80 -6.56
N VAL A 110 14.79 -1.74 -6.51
CA VAL A 110 14.42 -1.09 -5.25
C VAL A 110 13.54 -2.00 -4.40
N HIS A 111 12.60 -2.73 -4.99
CA HIS A 111 11.74 -3.67 -4.28
C HIS A 111 12.57 -4.83 -3.70
N GLU A 112 13.51 -5.38 -4.47
CA GLU A 112 14.42 -6.42 -3.97
C GLU A 112 15.28 -5.95 -2.79
N LEU A 113 15.77 -4.71 -2.81
CA LEU A 113 16.56 -4.15 -1.71
C LEU A 113 15.71 -3.87 -0.46
N LEU A 114 14.46 -3.44 -0.64
CA LEU A 114 13.52 -3.25 0.46
C LEU A 114 13.19 -4.58 1.15
N ASP A 115 12.90 -5.62 0.36
CA ASP A 115 12.63 -6.98 0.87
C ASP A 115 13.79 -7.50 1.73
N ARG A 116 15.03 -7.35 1.23
CA ARG A 116 16.24 -7.79 1.95
C ARG A 116 16.51 -7.03 3.24
N TRP A 117 16.01 -5.81 3.38
CA TRP A 117 16.27 -4.97 4.55
C TRP A 117 15.42 -5.32 5.77
N THR A 118 14.62 -6.38 5.72
CA THR A 118 13.84 -6.80 6.88
C THR A 118 14.69 -7.53 7.93
N TRP A 119 14.70 -7.00 9.16
CA TRP A 119 15.37 -7.64 10.30
C TRP A 119 14.79 -9.03 10.57
N SER A 120 15.64 -10.05 10.57
CA SER A 120 15.27 -11.47 10.71
C SER A 120 15.70 -12.10 12.05
N GLY A 121 16.34 -11.33 12.93
CA GLY A 121 16.85 -11.84 14.21
C GLY A 121 15.74 -12.30 15.15
N GLY A 122 15.68 -13.61 15.42
CA GLY A 122 14.81 -14.22 16.44
C GLY A 122 13.41 -14.64 15.99
N MET A 123 13.11 -14.65 14.68
CA MET A 123 11.78 -15.01 14.16
C MET A 123 11.67 -16.46 13.68
N ILE A 124 10.44 -16.99 13.70
CA ILE A 124 10.05 -18.20 12.96
C ILE A 124 10.28 -17.92 11.47
N VAL A 125 11.08 -18.75 10.81
CA VAL A 125 11.34 -18.68 9.37
C VAL A 125 10.00 -18.74 8.64
N GLN A 126 9.56 -17.62 8.06
CA GLN A 126 8.50 -17.70 7.06
C GLN A 126 9.08 -18.40 5.83
N PRO A 127 8.30 -19.26 5.14
CA PRO A 127 8.74 -19.81 3.87
C PRO A 127 9.09 -18.65 2.93
N GLU A 128 10.21 -18.79 2.23
CA GLU A 128 10.69 -17.81 1.25
C GLU A 128 9.52 -17.41 0.34
N ALA A 129 9.29 -16.10 0.20
CA ALA A 129 8.31 -15.62 -0.76
C ALA A 129 8.78 -16.04 -2.17
N GLU A 130 7.85 -16.36 -3.08
CA GLU A 130 8.25 -16.61 -4.46
C GLU A 130 9.02 -15.38 -4.99
N PRO A 131 10.14 -15.55 -5.72
CA PRO A 131 10.89 -14.42 -6.24
C PRO A 131 10.02 -13.55 -7.16
N TRP A 132 10.30 -12.23 -7.18
CA TRP A 132 9.65 -11.32 -8.12
C TRP A 132 9.89 -11.78 -9.56
N PRO A 133 8.84 -11.92 -10.39
CA PRO A 133 9.03 -12.29 -11.78
C PRO A 133 9.62 -11.10 -12.52
N CYS A 134 10.76 -11.32 -13.18
CA CYS A 134 11.30 -10.36 -14.14
C CYS A 134 10.25 -9.93 -15.17
N ASP A 135 10.23 -8.65 -15.51
CA ASP A 135 9.34 -8.04 -16.50
C ASP A 135 9.20 -8.81 -17.81
N ALA A 136 10.31 -9.38 -18.32
CA ALA A 136 10.30 -10.16 -19.56
C ALA A 136 9.39 -11.41 -19.49
N LYS A 137 9.14 -11.92 -18.29
CA LYS A 137 8.28 -13.10 -18.06
C LYS A 137 6.81 -12.73 -17.84
N ARG A 138 6.51 -11.47 -17.48
CA ARG A 138 5.13 -11.01 -17.26
C ARG A 138 4.40 -10.94 -18.61
N LYS A 139 3.13 -11.34 -18.65
CA LYS A 139 2.30 -11.31 -19.87
C LYS A 139 1.01 -10.53 -19.63
N ASP A 140 0.55 -9.86 -20.67
CA ASP A 140 -0.74 -9.19 -20.65
C ASP A 140 -1.86 -10.23 -20.59
N ARG A 141 -2.92 -9.89 -19.86
CA ARG A 141 -4.11 -10.72 -19.73
C ARG A 141 -5.15 -10.33 -20.76
N THR A 142 -5.99 -11.30 -21.14
CA THR A 142 -7.12 -11.00 -22.03
C THR A 142 -8.23 -10.28 -21.25
N PRO A 143 -9.08 -9.48 -21.93
CA PRO A 143 -10.22 -8.82 -21.30
C PRO A 143 -11.16 -9.79 -20.57
N GLU A 144 -11.34 -11.00 -21.07
CA GLU A 144 -12.21 -12.03 -20.48
C GLU A 144 -11.66 -12.51 -19.14
N ILE A 145 -10.35 -12.78 -19.07
CA ILE A 145 -9.68 -13.17 -17.82
C ILE A 145 -9.78 -12.04 -16.79
N MET A 146 -9.53 -10.80 -17.21
CA MET A 146 -9.60 -9.63 -16.35
C MET A 146 -11.03 -9.41 -15.81
N ALA A 147 -12.05 -9.52 -16.67
CA ALA A 147 -13.45 -9.38 -16.28
C ALA A 147 -13.89 -10.48 -15.31
N ALA A 148 -13.45 -11.72 -15.53
CA ALA A 148 -13.70 -12.84 -14.62
C ALA A 148 -13.04 -12.63 -13.25
N GLU A 149 -11.79 -12.18 -13.21
CA GLU A 149 -11.10 -11.87 -11.95
C GLU A 149 -11.78 -10.71 -11.21
N ALA A 150 -12.16 -9.64 -11.90
CA ALA A 150 -12.91 -8.55 -11.29
C ALA A 150 -14.26 -9.02 -10.72
N ALA A 151 -14.93 -9.98 -11.37
CA ALA A 151 -16.15 -10.60 -10.84
C ALA A 151 -15.89 -11.40 -9.56
N GLN A 152 -14.78 -12.15 -9.50
CA GLN A 152 -14.37 -12.88 -8.30
C GLN A 152 -14.11 -11.92 -7.14
N PHE A 153 -13.36 -10.83 -7.36
CA PHE A 153 -13.15 -9.81 -6.33
C PHE A 153 -14.46 -9.17 -5.86
N ARG A 154 -15.39 -8.86 -6.78
CA ARG A 154 -16.72 -8.34 -6.39
C ARG A 154 -17.45 -9.30 -5.46
N GLN A 155 -17.38 -10.61 -5.72
CA GLN A 155 -17.99 -11.63 -4.88
C GLN A 155 -17.31 -11.71 -3.51
N MET A 156 -15.97 -11.76 -3.45
CA MET A 156 -15.22 -11.78 -2.19
C MET A 156 -15.55 -10.58 -1.30
N LEU A 157 -15.58 -9.37 -1.87
CA LEU A 157 -15.90 -8.15 -1.12
C LEU A 157 -17.36 -8.11 -0.65
N SER A 158 -18.28 -8.67 -1.43
CA SER A 158 -19.68 -8.82 -0.98
C SER A 158 -19.78 -9.79 0.20
N SER A 159 -19.05 -10.91 0.17
CA SER A 159 -19.00 -11.88 1.29
C SER A 159 -18.36 -11.28 2.54
N ALA A 160 -17.35 -10.43 2.38
CA ALA A 160 -16.70 -9.71 3.48
C ALA A 160 -17.51 -8.50 3.99
N GLY A 161 -18.66 -8.18 3.38
CA GLY A 161 -19.51 -7.08 3.81
C GLY A 161 -18.92 -5.69 3.58
N ILE A 162 -17.99 -5.54 2.62
CA ILE A 162 -17.33 -4.26 2.35
C ILE A 162 -18.28 -3.33 1.57
N PRO A 163 -18.66 -2.17 2.13
CA PRO A 163 -19.43 -1.15 1.44
C PRO A 163 -18.73 -0.67 0.16
N LYS A 164 -19.50 -0.48 -0.91
CA LYS A 164 -18.99 -0.04 -2.22
C LYS A 164 -20.07 0.67 -3.04
N ASN A 165 -19.69 1.67 -3.82
CA ASN A 165 -20.58 2.43 -4.70
C ASN A 165 -20.31 2.12 -6.18
N MET A 166 -20.57 0.88 -6.60
CA MET A 166 -20.29 0.45 -7.98
C MET A 166 -21.05 1.26 -9.04
N ALA A 167 -22.22 1.81 -8.69
CA ALA A 167 -23.02 2.65 -9.58
C ALA A 167 -22.26 3.93 -10.01
N ALA A 168 -21.37 4.45 -9.16
CA ALA A 168 -20.56 5.62 -9.50
C ALA A 168 -19.63 5.38 -10.69
N CYS A 169 -19.29 4.13 -11.02
CA CYS A 169 -18.43 3.75 -12.14
C CYS A 169 -19.15 2.86 -13.17
N ALA A 170 -20.48 3.02 -13.34
CA ALA A 170 -21.27 2.19 -14.26
C ALA A 170 -20.78 2.26 -15.71
N ASP A 171 -20.33 3.45 -16.15
CA ASP A 171 -19.79 3.70 -17.49
C ASP A 171 -18.26 3.46 -17.60
N GLY A 172 -17.63 2.98 -16.52
CA GLY A 172 -16.18 2.90 -16.40
C GLY A 172 -15.53 4.23 -15.97
N PHE A 173 -14.20 4.29 -15.97
CA PHE A 173 -13.43 5.50 -15.66
C PHE A 173 -12.15 5.59 -16.51
N LYS A 174 -11.52 6.77 -16.49
CA LYS A 174 -10.23 6.98 -17.17
C LYS A 174 -9.08 6.84 -16.18
N PHE A 175 -8.19 5.89 -16.43
CA PHE A 175 -6.91 5.76 -15.76
C PHE A 175 -5.85 6.47 -16.62
N SER A 176 -5.62 7.76 -16.36
CA SER A 176 -4.91 8.65 -17.28
C SER A 176 -5.59 8.68 -18.66
N HIS A 177 -4.90 8.27 -19.71
CA HIS A 177 -5.39 8.16 -21.08
C HIS A 177 -6.05 6.80 -21.37
N ILE A 178 -6.01 5.85 -20.43
CA ILE A 178 -6.51 4.48 -20.63
C ILE A 178 -7.96 4.39 -20.14
N PRO A 179 -8.93 4.03 -21.00
CA PRO A 179 -10.29 3.75 -20.55
C PRO A 179 -10.34 2.39 -19.82
N ILE A 180 -10.85 2.39 -18.59
CA ILE A 180 -11.11 1.18 -17.82
C ILE A 180 -12.62 0.91 -17.86
N ALA A 181 -13.00 -0.17 -18.53
CA ALA A 181 -14.39 -0.61 -18.59
C ALA A 181 -14.89 -0.99 -17.19
N SER A 182 -16.18 -0.73 -16.91
CA SER A 182 -16.80 -1.02 -15.62
C SER A 182 -16.68 -2.51 -15.22
N GLY A 183 -16.70 -3.42 -16.19
CA GLY A 183 -16.48 -4.85 -15.96
C GLY A 183 -15.14 -5.21 -15.31
N LEU A 184 -14.11 -4.38 -15.50
CA LEU A 184 -12.76 -4.55 -14.93
C LEU A 184 -12.60 -3.91 -13.55
N THR A 185 -13.57 -3.10 -13.13
CA THR A 185 -13.63 -2.48 -11.80
C THR A 185 -14.32 -3.42 -10.82
N PHE A 186 -13.78 -3.59 -9.63
CA PHE A 186 -14.38 -4.46 -8.60
C PHE A 186 -14.76 -3.73 -7.31
N PHE A 187 -14.27 -2.51 -7.14
CA PHE A 187 -14.59 -1.68 -6.00
C PHE A 187 -14.59 -0.20 -6.40
N VAL A 188 -15.51 0.54 -5.81
CA VAL A 188 -15.53 2.00 -5.80
C VAL A 188 -15.87 2.39 -4.36
N SER A 189 -15.09 3.29 -3.77
CA SER A 189 -15.32 3.73 -2.39
C SER A 189 -16.71 4.34 -2.22
N GLU A 190 -17.20 4.38 -0.98
CA GLU A 190 -18.53 4.93 -0.68
C GLU A 190 -18.67 6.38 -1.15
N PHE A 191 -17.60 7.16 -1.01
CA PHE A 191 -17.50 8.55 -1.47
C PHE A 191 -17.30 8.69 -2.99
N GLY A 192 -17.00 7.58 -3.70
CA GLY A 192 -16.84 7.57 -5.16
C GLY A 192 -15.53 8.16 -5.67
N SER A 193 -14.61 8.54 -4.77
CA SER A 193 -13.31 9.13 -5.11
C SER A 193 -12.22 8.11 -5.37
N THR A 194 -12.34 6.86 -4.91
CA THR A 194 -11.35 5.80 -5.13
C THR A 194 -11.96 4.65 -5.93
N VAL A 195 -11.23 4.16 -6.91
CA VAL A 195 -11.63 3.03 -7.76
C VAL A 195 -10.56 1.95 -7.70
N ALA A 196 -10.97 0.70 -7.47
CA ALA A 196 -10.08 -0.46 -7.57
C ALA A 196 -10.46 -1.37 -8.75
N PHE A 197 -9.44 -1.75 -9.50
CA PHE A 197 -9.57 -2.45 -10.77
C PHE A 197 -8.41 -3.42 -10.99
N VAL A 198 -8.61 -4.39 -11.85
CA VAL A 198 -7.63 -5.46 -12.09
C VAL A 198 -6.48 -4.99 -12.99
N ASN A 199 -5.26 -5.47 -12.75
CA ASN A 199 -4.06 -5.03 -13.47
C ASN A 199 -3.91 -5.75 -14.84
N LEU A 200 -3.60 -5.07 -15.94
CA LEU A 200 -3.38 -5.74 -17.23
C LEU A 200 -2.25 -6.78 -17.19
N ARG A 201 -1.14 -6.46 -16.52
CA ARG A 201 0.10 -7.23 -16.52
C ARG A 201 0.58 -7.46 -15.08
N PRO A 202 -0.12 -8.31 -14.31
CA PRO A 202 0.12 -8.49 -12.89
C PRO A 202 1.51 -9.10 -12.61
N PHE A 203 2.02 -8.84 -11.40
CA PHE A 203 3.21 -9.50 -10.88
C PHE A 203 2.84 -10.90 -10.35
N ARG A 204 1.71 -10.97 -9.64
CA ARG A 204 1.18 -12.22 -9.05
C ARG A 204 -0.33 -12.28 -9.25
N ARG A 205 -0.91 -13.48 -9.17
CA ARG A 205 -2.38 -13.65 -9.14
C ARG A 205 -2.94 -12.76 -8.04
N GLY A 206 -3.97 -11.97 -8.35
CA GLY A 206 -4.59 -11.04 -7.42
C GLY A 206 -3.89 -9.68 -7.28
N HIS A 207 -2.84 -9.38 -8.08
CA HIS A 207 -2.30 -8.02 -8.17
C HIS A 207 -3.34 -7.09 -8.81
N VAL A 208 -3.83 -6.14 -8.01
CA VAL A 208 -4.82 -5.13 -8.38
C VAL A 208 -4.29 -3.71 -8.17
N LEU A 209 -4.97 -2.74 -8.77
CA LEU A 209 -4.64 -1.32 -8.65
C LEU A 209 -5.78 -0.59 -7.95
N LEU A 210 -5.43 0.39 -7.11
CA LEU A 210 -6.36 1.40 -6.59
C LEU A 210 -5.91 2.76 -7.08
N SER A 211 -6.85 3.61 -7.52
CA SER A 211 -6.53 4.92 -8.07
C SER A 211 -7.66 5.91 -7.72
N PRO A 212 -7.35 7.20 -7.48
CA PRO A 212 -8.38 8.22 -7.40
C PRO A 212 -9.16 8.28 -8.72
N ARG A 213 -10.43 8.65 -8.66
CA ARG A 213 -11.25 8.86 -9.85
C ARG A 213 -10.82 10.10 -10.63
N ARG A 214 -10.38 11.14 -9.92
CA ARG A 214 -9.82 12.35 -10.52
C ARG A 214 -8.39 12.08 -10.97
N CYS A 215 -8.14 12.25 -12.26
CA CYS A 215 -6.82 12.03 -12.84
C CYS A 215 -5.80 13.07 -12.38
N VAL A 216 -4.96 12.70 -11.41
CA VAL A 216 -3.80 13.48 -10.96
C VAL A 216 -2.52 12.66 -11.02
N ALA A 217 -1.42 13.29 -11.41
CA ALA A 217 -0.15 12.58 -11.65
C ALA A 217 0.60 12.24 -10.37
N ARG A 218 0.47 13.06 -9.31
CA ARG A 218 1.24 12.91 -8.08
C ARG A 218 0.38 12.79 -6.83
N LEU A 219 0.90 12.11 -5.79
CA LEU A 219 0.23 12.04 -4.48
C LEU A 219 -0.04 13.42 -3.89
N ARG A 220 0.92 14.35 -4.04
CA ARG A 220 0.79 15.74 -3.57
C ARG A 220 -0.36 16.53 -4.24
N ASP A 221 -0.83 16.06 -5.39
CA ASP A 221 -1.90 16.72 -6.15
C ASP A 221 -3.29 16.25 -5.68
N LEU A 222 -3.36 15.26 -4.79
CA LEU A 222 -4.59 14.81 -4.15
C LEU A 222 -5.09 15.84 -3.15
N THR A 223 -6.40 16.03 -3.10
CA THR A 223 -7.01 16.69 -1.95
C THR A 223 -6.86 15.79 -0.72
N ARG A 224 -6.95 16.38 0.48
CA ARG A 224 -6.91 15.62 1.73
C ARG A 224 -7.95 14.48 1.75
N VAL A 225 -9.18 14.76 1.28
CA VAL A 225 -10.27 13.78 1.27
C VAL A 225 -9.97 12.63 0.31
N GLU A 226 -9.45 12.90 -0.88
CA GLU A 226 -9.07 11.83 -1.82
C GLU A 226 -7.90 11.00 -1.30
N TYR A 227 -6.93 11.62 -0.64
CA TYR A 227 -5.82 10.89 -0.02
C TYR A 227 -6.30 9.96 1.09
N GLU A 228 -7.13 10.47 2.01
CA GLU A 228 -7.70 9.69 3.11
C GLU A 228 -8.56 8.53 2.58
N ASP A 229 -9.43 8.78 1.60
CA ASP A 229 -10.27 7.75 0.97
C ASP A 229 -9.44 6.68 0.24
N LEU A 230 -8.35 7.07 -0.44
CA LEU A 230 -7.46 6.15 -1.13
C LEU A 230 -6.73 5.22 -0.14
N ILE A 231 -6.19 5.77 0.94
CA ILE A 231 -5.47 5.01 1.98
C ILE A 231 -6.43 4.11 2.77
N ASP A 232 -7.60 4.62 3.15
CA ASP A 232 -8.61 3.83 3.86
C ASP A 232 -9.10 2.68 2.98
N SER A 233 -9.38 2.94 1.70
CA SER A 233 -9.76 1.92 0.72
C SER A 233 -8.69 0.84 0.56
N ALA A 234 -7.41 1.21 0.47
CA ALA A 234 -6.31 0.26 0.39
C ALA A 234 -6.25 -0.66 1.62
N GLY A 235 -6.35 -0.08 2.83
CA GLY A 235 -6.33 -0.86 4.06
C GLY A 235 -7.56 -1.78 4.19
N ARG A 236 -8.77 -1.27 3.94
CA ARG A 236 -10.01 -2.06 4.02
C ARG A 236 -10.03 -3.21 3.02
N LEU A 237 -9.56 -2.98 1.79
CA LEU A 237 -9.46 -4.03 0.78
C LEU A 237 -8.41 -5.08 1.15
N GLY A 238 -7.25 -4.66 1.66
CA GLY A 238 -6.24 -5.58 2.20
C GLY A 238 -6.83 -6.48 3.28
N ASP A 239 -7.38 -5.87 4.34
CA ASP A 239 -7.94 -6.59 5.48
C ASP A 239 -9.02 -7.59 5.05
N ALA A 240 -9.94 -7.17 4.16
CA ALA A 240 -11.02 -8.01 3.67
C ALA A 240 -10.51 -9.19 2.83
N LEU A 241 -9.61 -8.94 1.89
CA LEU A 241 -9.12 -9.96 0.97
C LEU A 241 -8.14 -10.93 1.64
N ARG A 242 -7.43 -10.47 2.67
CA ARG A 242 -6.59 -11.32 3.52
C ARG A 242 -7.39 -12.39 4.24
N LEU A 243 -8.58 -12.05 4.74
CA LEU A 243 -9.45 -12.99 5.45
C LEU A 243 -10.15 -14.00 4.52
N VAL A 244 -10.27 -13.69 3.23
CA VAL A 244 -11.03 -14.50 2.27
C VAL A 244 -10.14 -15.40 1.41
N GLU A 245 -9.06 -14.89 0.84
CA GLU A 245 -8.27 -15.60 -0.20
C GLU A 245 -6.75 -15.46 -0.01
N PHE A 246 -6.26 -14.37 0.61
CA PHE A 246 -4.83 -14.03 0.65
C PHE A 246 -4.27 -13.96 2.08
N PRO A 247 -4.16 -15.09 2.82
CA PRO A 247 -3.89 -15.10 4.26
C PRO A 247 -2.55 -14.47 4.69
N ARG A 248 -1.58 -14.38 3.76
CA ARG A 248 -0.27 -13.74 3.96
C ARG A 248 -0.30 -12.21 3.78
N GLY A 249 -1.45 -11.66 3.40
CA GLY A 249 -1.65 -10.22 3.17
C GLY A 249 -1.07 -9.73 1.85
N PHE A 250 -0.87 -8.42 1.78
CA PHE A 250 -0.44 -7.73 0.57
C PHE A 250 0.79 -6.86 0.81
N GLU A 251 1.63 -6.73 -0.21
CA GLU A 251 2.51 -5.58 -0.37
C GLU A 251 1.74 -4.47 -1.10
N PHE A 252 1.88 -3.27 -0.59
CA PHE A 252 1.39 -2.06 -1.23
C PHE A 252 2.55 -1.21 -1.68
N SER A 253 2.46 -0.70 -2.91
CA SER A 253 3.48 0.19 -3.45
C SER A 253 2.87 1.33 -4.26
N VAL A 254 3.48 2.51 -4.13
CA VAL A 254 3.20 3.68 -4.95
C VAL A 254 4.48 4.11 -5.65
N GLN A 255 4.39 4.25 -6.96
CA GLN A 255 5.41 4.83 -7.81
C GLN A 255 4.98 6.26 -8.11
N ASP A 256 5.45 7.21 -7.31
CA ASP A 256 5.05 8.62 -7.39
C ASP A 256 6.11 9.42 -8.13
N GLY A 257 6.12 9.35 -9.47
CA GLY A 257 7.15 10.00 -10.29
C GLY A 257 7.76 9.14 -11.40
N PRO A 258 8.14 9.71 -12.57
CA PRO A 258 8.90 9.02 -13.58
C PRO A 258 10.19 8.38 -13.06
N LEU A 259 10.92 9.05 -12.15
CA LEU A 259 12.14 8.48 -11.56
C LEU A 259 11.83 7.36 -10.56
N ALA A 260 10.58 7.25 -10.10
CA ALA A 260 10.05 6.13 -9.33
C ALA A 260 9.47 5.01 -10.21
N SER A 261 9.71 5.05 -11.52
CA SER A 261 9.20 4.12 -12.53
C SER A 261 7.69 4.25 -12.81
N GLN A 262 7.05 5.38 -12.47
CA GLN A 262 5.64 5.62 -12.78
C GLN A 262 5.40 5.67 -14.29
N SER A 263 4.90 4.58 -14.84
CA SER A 263 4.64 4.45 -16.29
C SER A 263 3.36 5.17 -16.74
N ILE A 264 2.34 5.20 -15.89
CA ILE A 264 1.06 5.88 -16.15
C ILE A 264 0.97 7.12 -15.25
N PRO A 265 0.85 8.34 -15.80
CA PRO A 265 0.83 9.60 -15.03
C PRO A 265 -0.54 9.82 -14.38
N HIS A 266 -0.88 8.92 -13.47
CA HIS A 266 -2.04 8.95 -12.60
C HIS A 266 -1.66 8.23 -11.30
N VAL A 267 -1.92 8.80 -10.13
CA VAL A 267 -1.68 8.14 -8.85
C VAL A 267 -2.34 6.76 -8.84
N HIS A 268 -1.60 5.75 -8.39
CA HIS A 268 -2.16 4.44 -8.10
C HIS A 268 -1.35 3.72 -7.03
N ILE A 269 -2.05 2.95 -6.22
CA ILE A 269 -1.48 1.97 -5.31
C ILE A 269 -1.53 0.62 -6.01
N HIS A 270 -0.38 -0.01 -6.18
CA HIS A 270 -0.29 -1.43 -6.45
C HIS A 270 -0.58 -2.18 -5.17
N MET A 271 -1.52 -3.12 -5.22
CA MET A 271 -1.83 -4.03 -4.13
C MET A 271 -1.52 -5.44 -4.62
N ILE A 272 -0.42 -6.01 -4.12
CA ILE A 272 0.19 -7.24 -4.63
C ILE A 272 0.14 -8.31 -3.53
N PRO A 273 -0.54 -9.44 -3.75
CA PRO A 273 -0.57 -10.52 -2.77
C PRO A 273 0.82 -11.05 -2.45
N ARG A 274 1.06 -11.32 -1.17
CA ARG A 274 2.27 -12.01 -0.71
C ARG A 274 2.01 -13.51 -0.76
N ILE A 275 2.26 -14.16 -1.90
CA ILE A 275 2.09 -15.62 -2.05
C ILE A 275 3.40 -16.36 -1.84
#